data_AF-A0A0A5I050-F1
#
_entry.id   AF-A0A0A5I050-F1
#
_cell.length_a   1.000
_cell.length_b   1.000
_cell.length_c   1.000
_cell.angle_alpha   90.00
_cell.angle_beta   90.00
_cell.angle_gamma   90.00
#
_symmetry.space_group_name_H-M   'P 1'
#
loop_
_entity.id
_entity.type
_entity.pdbx_description
1 polymer ?
#
loop_
_entity_poly.entity_id
_entity_poly.type
_entity_poly.pdbx_seq_one_letter_code
_entity_poly.pdbx_strand_id
1 'polypeptide(L)' 'MTLYYKDQKGQVHKETAIGYFEKGYFGTITVTAKSIDSTGKIDFEFTEKMFNF' A
#
# COMPACT_ATOMS: atom_id res chain seq x y z
N MET A 1 -0.96 2.75 -7.43
CA MET A 1 -1.99 1.83 -6.93
C MET A 1 -2.92 2.58 -5.97
N THR A 2 -4.23 2.34 -6.03
CA THR A 2 -5.19 3.00 -5.13
C THR A 2 -5.69 2.00 -4.10
N LEU A 3 -5.60 2.35 -2.82
CA LEU A 3 -6.16 1.59 -1.69
C LEU A 3 -7.41 2.27 -1.16
N TYR A 4 -8.42 1.48 -0.86
CA TYR A 4 -9.65 1.93 -0.20
C TYR A 4 -9.85 1.14 1.09
N TYR A 5 -10.15 1.83 2.17
CA TYR A 5 -10.50 1.19 3.44
C TYR A 5 -11.59 1.97 4.17
N LYS A 6 -12.28 1.30 5.10
CA LYS A 6 -13.33 1.88 5.94
C LYS A 6 -12.82 1.97 7.37
N ASP A 7 -12.87 3.15 7.99
CA ASP A 7 -12.49 3.32 9.38
C ASP A 7 -13.57 2.79 10.35
N GLN A 8 -13.26 2.84 11.65
CA GLN A 8 -14.18 2.40 12.71
C GLN A 8 -15.46 3.25 12.80
N LYS A 9 -15.46 4.48 12.26
CA LYS A 9 -16.64 5.37 12.18
C LYS A 9 -17.43 5.16 10.90
N GLY A 10 -16.96 4.29 10.03
CA GLY A 10 -17.58 3.96 8.76
C GLY A 10 -17.26 4.91 7.62
N GLN A 11 -16.30 5.83 7.78
CA GLN A 11 -15.85 6.70 6.70
C GLN A 11 -14.94 5.93 5.76
N VAL A 12 -15.09 6.18 4.45
CA VAL A 12 -14.25 5.59 3.41
C VAL A 12 -13.05 6.48 3.18
N HIS A 13 -11.87 5.90 3.31
CA HIS A 13 -10.58 6.54 3.04
C HIS A 13 -10.02 6.03 1.72
N LYS A 14 -9.32 6.91 1.00
CA LYS A 14 -8.67 6.63 -0.27
C LYS A 14 -7.20 7.03 -0.16
N GLU A 15 -6.33 6.05 -0.25
CA GLU A 15 -4.87 6.24 -0.25
C GLU A 15 -4.31 5.94 -1.63
N THR A 16 -3.32 6.73 -2.05
CA THR A 16 -2.62 6.50 -3.32
C THR A 16 -1.18 6.10 -3.04
N ALA A 17 -0.86 4.83 -3.30
CA ALA A 17 0.51 4.36 -3.30
C ALA A 17 1.14 4.64 -4.67
N ILE A 18 2.15 5.50 -4.69
CA ILE A 18 2.93 5.84 -5.90
C ILE A 18 4.22 5.05 -5.85
N GLY A 19 4.49 4.28 -6.89
CA GLY A 19 5.75 3.57 -7.09
C GLY A 19 6.32 3.90 -8.48
N TYR A 20 7.65 3.90 -8.59
CA TYR A 20 8.35 4.10 -9.86
C TYR A 20 9.08 2.81 -10.23
N PHE A 21 8.86 2.33 -11.45
CA PHE A 21 9.58 1.19 -12.01
C PHE A 21 10.43 1.67 -13.18
N GLU A 22 11.73 1.44 -13.09
CA GLU A 22 12.63 1.74 -14.19
C GLU A 22 12.42 0.75 -15.35
N LYS A 23 12.59 1.22 -16.58
CA LYS A 23 12.43 0.39 -17.77
C LYS A 23 13.37 -0.80 -17.72
N GLY A 24 12.83 -2.00 -17.98
CA GLY A 24 13.61 -3.25 -17.93
C GLY A 24 13.58 -3.93 -16.56
N TYR A 25 12.93 -3.31 -15.57
CA TYR A 25 12.62 -3.97 -14.31
C TYR A 25 11.17 -4.46 -14.30
N PHE A 26 10.97 -5.63 -13.71
CA PHE A 26 9.66 -6.20 -13.42
C PHE A 26 9.68 -6.76 -12.00
N GLY A 27 8.53 -6.94 -11.36
CA GLY A 27 8.54 -7.37 -9.97
C GLY A 27 7.16 -7.48 -9.36
N THR A 28 7.18 -7.80 -8.07
CA THR A 28 5.99 -7.90 -7.23
C THR A 28 6.13 -6.95 -6.06
N ILE A 29 5.08 -6.19 -5.77
CA ILE A 29 4.96 -5.42 -4.53
C ILE A 29 3.92 -6.12 -3.65
N THR A 30 4.31 -6.44 -2.42
CA THR A 30 3.40 -6.90 -1.37
C THR A 30 3.10 -5.72 -0.44
N VAL A 31 1.82 -5.46 -0.20
CA VAL A 31 1.36 -4.41 0.72
C VAL A 31 0.70 -5.07 1.92
N THR A 32 1.21 -4.79 3.12
CA THR A 32 0.73 -5.36 4.38
C THR A 32 0.18 -4.26 5.27
N ALA A 33 -1.06 -4.37 5.71
CA ALA A 33 -1.59 -3.54 6.80
C ALA A 33 -1.06 -4.09 8.14
N LYS A 34 -0.11 -3.38 8.77
CA LYS A 34 0.58 -3.85 9.97
C LYS A 34 -0.22 -3.66 11.24
N SER A 35 -0.83 -2.48 11.37
CA SER A 35 -1.53 -2.05 12.57
C SER A 35 -2.59 -1.03 12.21
N ILE A 36 -3.55 -0.88 13.13
CA ILE A 36 -4.53 0.18 13.13
C ILE A 36 -4.46 0.86 14.49
N ASP A 37 -4.42 2.19 14.51
CA ASP A 37 -4.44 2.95 15.76
C ASP A 37 -5.88 3.19 16.25
N SER A 38 -6.02 3.83 17.42
CA SER A 38 -7.31 4.14 18.04
C SER A 38 -8.16 5.15 17.25
N THR A 39 -7.57 5.83 16.27
CA THR A 39 -8.28 6.77 15.38
C THR A 39 -8.78 6.08 14.10
N GLY A 40 -8.37 4.84 13.87
CA GLY A 40 -8.68 4.09 12.66
C GLY A 40 -7.68 4.31 11.52
N LYS A 41 -6.55 4.99 11.78
CA LYS A 41 -5.47 5.14 10.81
C LYS A 41 -4.72 3.81 10.70
N ILE A 42 -4.46 3.39 9.46
CA ILE A 42 -3.76 2.15 9.15
C ILE A 42 -2.30 2.45 8.78
N ASP A 43 -1.38 1.72 9.40
CA ASP A 43 0.01 1.72 9.00
C ASP A 43 0.26 0.60 7.98
N PHE A 44 0.72 0.99 6.79
CA PHE A 44 1.04 0.06 5.70
C PHE A 44 2.55 -0.12 5.57
N GLU A 45 2.97 -1.37 5.43
CA GLU A 45 4.31 -1.73 5.00
C GLU A 45 4.28 -2.19 3.54
N PHE A 46 5.25 -1.73 2.77
CA PHE A 46 5.45 -2.10 1.38
C PHE A 46 6.74 -2.89 1.27
N THR A 47 6.66 -4.10 0.72
CA THR A 47 7.84 -4.92 0.42
C THR A 47 7.89 -5.17 -1.07
N GLU A 48 9.03 -4.88 -1.67
CA GLU A 48 9.23 -4.96 -3.11
C GLU A 48 10.19 -6.11 -3.43
N LYS A 49 9.84 -6.90 -4.44
CA LYS A 49 10.74 -7.89 -5.04
C LYS A 49 10.87 -7.59 -6.53
N MET A 50 12.00 -7.02 -6.88
CA MET A 50 12.32 -6.59 -8.24
C MET A 50 13.26 -7.57 -8.93
N PHE A 51 13.09 -7.70 -10.24
CA PHE A 51 13.88 -8.49 -11.17
C PHE A 51 14.22 -7.61 -12.37
N ASN A 52 15.28 -7.96 -13.08
CA ASN A 52 15.70 -7.34 -14.34
C ASN A 52 15.79 -8.41 -15.44
N PHE A 53 15.73 -7.96 -16.70
CA PHE A 53 15.99 -8.80 -17.87
C PHE A 53 17.47 -9.14 -18.02
#